data_AF-Q7NGE9-F1
#
_entry.id   AF-Q7NGE9-F1
#
_cell.length_a   1.000
_cell.length_b   1.000
_cell.length_c   1.000
_cell.angle_alpha   90.00
_cell.angle_beta   90.00
_cell.angle_gamma   90.00
#
_symmetry.space_group_name_H-M   'P 1'
#
loop_
_entity.id
_entity.type
_entity.pdbx_description
1 polymer ?
#
loop_
_entity_poly.entity_id
_entity_poly.type
_entity_poly.pdbx_seq_one_letter_code
_entity_poly.pdbx_strand_id
1 'polypeptide(L)'
;MSCQQLSLAERQQIYVLRDKNCLGIQAIARVLHRSPSTISRELLHNQSNGRYLPETAQALAQTRRHNRKRPFAKVSLELVLLIKQHLAAFHSPEQLCGRLELEGKDFVSHELVY
;
A
#
# COMPACT_ATOMS: atom_id res chain seq x y z
N MET A 1 -8.62 -13.93 6.03
CA MET A 1 -7.21 -14.32 5.76
C MET A 1 -6.28 -13.29 6.37
N SER A 2 -5.63 -13.62 7.49
CA SER A 2 -4.63 -12.74 8.11
C SER A 2 -3.32 -12.83 7.32
N CYS A 3 -2.94 -11.76 6.63
CA CYS A 3 -1.65 -11.68 5.95
C CYS A 3 -0.58 -11.28 6.98
N GLN A 4 0.09 -12.27 7.60
CA GLN A 4 1.27 -11.99 8.40
C GLN A 4 2.39 -11.45 7.52
N GLN A 5 2.98 -10.32 7.93
CA GLN A 5 4.13 -9.75 7.26
C GLN A 5 5.39 -10.53 7.63
N LEU A 6 6.29 -10.70 6.66
CA LEU A 6 7.64 -11.18 6.93
C LEU A 6 8.35 -10.14 7.81
N SER A 7 8.99 -10.63 8.86
CA SER A 7 9.92 -9.88 9.71
C SER A 7 11.27 -9.68 9.02
N LEU A 8 12.08 -8.75 9.53
CA LEU A 8 13.45 -8.55 9.03
C LEU A 8 14.30 -9.81 9.18
N ALA A 9 14.14 -10.54 10.30
CA ALA A 9 14.85 -11.80 10.54
C ALA A 9 14.50 -12.87 9.50
N GLU A 10 13.21 -13.03 9.16
CA GLU A 10 12.81 -13.94 8.08
C GLU A 10 13.39 -13.51 6.72
N ARG A 11 13.44 -12.21 6.42
CA ARG A 11 14.07 -11.70 5.19
C ARG A 11 15.57 -12.02 5.13
N GLN A 12 16.28 -11.89 6.24
CA GLN A 12 17.69 -12.27 6.34
C GLN A 12 17.87 -13.78 6.11
N GLN A 13 16.99 -14.61 6.67
CA GLN A 13 17.01 -16.05 6.40
C GLN A 13 16.72 -16.38 4.94
N ILE A 14 15.75 -15.72 4.31
CA ILE A 14 15.48 -15.87 2.86
C ILE A 14 16.75 -15.56 2.06
N TYR A 15 17.44 -14.46 2.39
CA TYR A 15 18.68 -14.07 1.73
C TYR A 15 19.76 -15.15 1.86
N VAL A 16 20.04 -15.63 3.07
CA VAL A 16 21.02 -16.71 3.31
C VAL A 16 20.65 -17.98 2.53
N LEU A 17 19.39 -18.44 2.65
CA LEU A 17 18.94 -19.67 2.02
C LEU A 17 18.97 -19.58 0.49
N ARG A 18 18.72 -18.40 -0.08
CA ARG A 18 18.70 -18.19 -1.52
C ARG A 18 20.09 -17.97 -2.11
N ASP A 19 20.90 -17.11 -1.48
CA ASP A 19 22.17 -16.64 -2.02
C ASP A 19 23.34 -17.55 -1.64
N LYS A 20 23.35 -18.06 -0.39
CA LYS A 20 24.42 -18.96 0.09
C LYS A 20 24.11 -20.44 -0.18
N ASN A 21 22.85 -20.84 0.04
CA ASN A 21 22.46 -22.25 -0.06
C ASN A 21 21.80 -22.59 -1.40
N CYS A 22 21.63 -21.61 -2.30
CA CYS A 22 21.03 -21.79 -3.63
C CYS A 22 19.65 -22.50 -3.62
N LEU A 23 18.88 -22.34 -2.55
CA LEU A 23 17.61 -23.05 -2.39
C LEU A 23 16.50 -22.48 -3.28
N GLY A 24 15.66 -23.40 -3.77
CA GLY A 24 14.43 -23.06 -4.47
C GLY A 24 13.35 -22.50 -3.55
N ILE A 25 12.38 -21.78 -4.13
CA ILE A 25 11.26 -21.14 -3.41
C ILE A 25 10.51 -22.14 -2.51
N GLN A 26 10.25 -23.35 -3.00
CA GLN A 26 9.54 -24.37 -2.22
C GLN A 26 10.33 -24.84 -0.99
N ALA A 27 11.66 -24.98 -1.11
CA ALA A 27 12.50 -25.39 0.00
C ALA A 27 12.56 -24.29 1.06
N ILE A 28 12.76 -23.03 0.64
CA ILE A 28 12.75 -21.86 1.54
C ILE A 28 11.41 -21.76 2.28
N ALA A 29 10.30 -21.96 1.58
CA ALA A 29 8.96 -21.92 2.16
C ALA A 29 8.77 -22.98 3.26
N ARG A 30 9.27 -24.21 3.03
CA ARG A 30 9.23 -25.28 4.04
C ARG A 30 10.07 -24.95 5.26
N VAL A 31 11.29 -24.44 5.06
CA VAL A 31 12.21 -24.07 6.15
C VAL A 31 11.63 -22.96 7.02
N LEU A 32 10.98 -21.97 6.41
CA LEU A 32 10.40 -20.82 7.11
C LEU A 32 8.96 -21.06 7.59
N HIS A 33 8.41 -22.25 7.35
CA HIS A 33 6.99 -22.56 7.59
C HIS A 33 6.03 -21.51 6.99
N ARG A 34 6.37 -21.01 5.79
CA ARG A 34 5.56 -20.04 5.05
C ARG A 34 4.99 -20.66 3.77
N SER A 35 3.97 -20.04 3.21
CA SER A 35 3.46 -20.48 1.90
C SER A 35 4.51 -20.18 0.79
N PRO A 36 4.67 -21.05 -0.21
CA PRO A 36 5.52 -20.77 -1.38
C PRO A 36 5.12 -19.48 -2.09
N SER A 37 3.82 -19.16 -2.09
CA SER A 37 3.26 -17.93 -2.63
C SER A 37 3.77 -16.68 -1.91
N THR A 38 3.98 -16.76 -0.59
CA THR A 38 4.54 -15.66 0.22
C THR A 38 5.98 -15.39 -0.18
N ILE A 39 6.80 -16.44 -0.28
CA ILE A 39 8.22 -16.32 -0.66
C ILE A 39 8.36 -15.82 -2.10
N SER A 40 7.55 -16.35 -3.03
CA SER A 40 7.53 -15.91 -4.43
C SER A 40 7.18 -14.41 -4.54
N ARG A 41 6.10 -13.98 -3.88
CA ARG A 41 5.71 -12.56 -3.86
C ARG A 41 6.78 -11.69 -3.24
N GLU A 42 7.39 -12.10 -2.13
CA GLU A 42 8.48 -11.37 -1.49
C GLU A 42 9.64 -11.16 -2.48
N LEU A 43 10.16 -12.21 -3.10
CA LEU A 43 11.28 -12.11 -4.05
C LEU A 43 10.93 -11.27 -5.29
N LEU A 44 9.71 -11.42 -5.83
CA LEU A 44 9.25 -10.65 -7.00
C LEU A 44 9.14 -9.16 -6.70
N HIS A 45 8.59 -8.83 -5.54
CA HIS A 45 8.18 -7.47 -5.22
C HIS A 45 9.26 -6.68 -4.49
N ASN A 46 10.10 -7.33 -3.67
CA ASN A 46 11.05 -6.68 -2.77
C ASN A 46 12.52 -6.83 -3.24
N GLN A 47 12.76 -7.03 -4.54
CA GLN A 47 14.12 -6.97 -5.11
C GLN A 47 14.46 -5.56 -5.62
N SER A 48 15.74 -5.22 -5.60
CA SER A 48 16.29 -3.97 -6.16
C SER A 48 17.42 -4.29 -7.13
N ASN A 49 17.37 -3.77 -8.36
CA ASN A 49 18.39 -3.97 -9.39
C ASN A 49 18.73 -5.47 -9.63
N GLY A 50 17.70 -6.32 -9.62
CA GLY A 50 17.87 -7.78 -9.80
C GLY A 50 18.49 -8.52 -8.62
N ARG A 51 18.77 -7.84 -7.50
CA ARG A 51 19.30 -8.45 -6.28
C ARG A 51 18.29 -8.36 -5.14
N TYR A 52 18.22 -9.41 -4.33
CA TYR A 52 17.42 -9.44 -3.13
C TYR A 52 18.32 -9.10 -1.92
N LEU A 53 18.06 -7.99 -1.25
CA LEU A 53 18.76 -7.58 -0.02
C LEU A 53 17.72 -7.39 1.10
N PRO A 54 17.92 -7.96 2.30
CA PRO A 54 16.92 -7.92 3.38
C PRO A 54 16.50 -6.50 3.79
N GLU A 55 17.46 -5.58 3.89
CA GLU A 55 17.21 -4.19 4.32
C GLU A 55 16.44 -3.40 3.27
N THR A 56 16.81 -3.54 1.99
CA THR A 56 16.09 -2.88 0.89
C THR A 56 14.69 -3.45 0.75
N ALA A 57 14.55 -4.77 0.89
CA ALA A 57 13.26 -5.47 0.89
C ALA A 57 12.34 -4.96 2.02
N GLN A 58 12.88 -4.78 3.22
CA GLN A 58 12.16 -4.21 4.35
C GLN A 58 11.68 -2.78 4.04
N ALA A 59 12.57 -1.92 3.55
CA ALA A 59 12.24 -0.55 3.20
C ALA A 59 11.16 -0.47 2.09
N LEU A 60 11.29 -1.28 1.03
CA LEU A 60 10.30 -1.36 -0.05
C LEU A 60 8.92 -1.83 0.45
N ALA A 61 8.90 -2.82 1.34
CA ALA A 61 7.66 -3.29 1.96
C ALA A 61 7.01 -2.20 2.83
N GLN A 62 7.80 -1.46 3.61
CA GLN A 62 7.33 -0.35 4.45
C GLN A 62 6.81 0.81 3.59
N THR A 63 7.56 1.26 2.59
CA THR A 63 7.15 2.33 1.67
C THR A 63 5.85 1.99 0.96
N ARG A 64 5.70 0.76 0.45
CA ARG A 64 4.43 0.34 -0.17
C ARG A 64 3.27 0.31 0.81
N ARG A 65 3.51 -0.14 2.04
CA ARG A 65 2.48 -0.11 3.09
C ARG A 65 2.06 1.32 3.42
N HIS A 66 3.03 2.22 3.56
CA HIS A 66 2.78 3.63 3.78
C HIS A 66 1.96 4.24 2.64
N ASN A 67 2.33 3.96 1.39
CA ASN A 67 1.63 4.48 0.22
C ASN A 67 0.22 3.90 0.05
N ARG A 68 -0.01 2.64 0.46
CA ARG A 68 -1.35 2.03 0.46
C ARG A 68 -2.28 2.65 1.49
N LYS A 69 -1.76 3.22 2.58
CA LYS A 69 -2.52 3.85 3.66
C LYS A 69 -2.82 5.33 3.41
N ARG A 70 -2.96 5.78 2.15
CA ARG A 70 -3.44 7.13 1.86
C ARG A 70 -4.94 7.09 1.52
N PRO A 71 -5.85 6.96 2.51
CA PRO A 71 -7.20 7.45 2.28
C PRO A 71 -7.04 8.94 1.93
N PHE A 72 -7.80 9.44 0.97
CA PHE A 72 -7.75 10.85 0.59
C PHE A 72 -6.50 11.28 -0.22
N ALA A 73 -5.75 10.35 -0.84
CA ALA A 73 -4.69 10.74 -1.80
C ALA A 73 -5.20 11.66 -2.94
N LYS A 74 -6.51 11.65 -3.21
CA LYS A 74 -7.20 12.51 -4.19
C LYS A 74 -7.79 13.80 -3.59
N VAL A 75 -7.75 13.99 -2.27
CA VAL A 75 -8.28 15.19 -1.62
C VAL A 75 -7.21 16.27 -1.67
N SER A 76 -7.36 17.20 -2.59
CA SER A 76 -6.53 18.39 -2.68
C SER A 76 -6.93 19.41 -1.61
N LEU A 77 -6.00 20.30 -1.25
CA LEU A 77 -6.28 21.42 -0.36
C LEU A 77 -7.41 22.31 -0.93
N GLU A 78 -7.44 22.48 -2.25
CA GLU A 78 -8.48 23.22 -2.97
C GLU A 78 -9.86 22.60 -2.77
N LEU A 79 -9.96 21.27 -2.85
CA LEU A 79 -11.21 20.54 -2.63
C LEU A 79 -11.70 20.71 -1.18
N VAL A 80 -10.80 20.70 -0.20
CA VAL A 80 -11.14 20.95 1.22
C VAL A 80 -11.65 22.38 1.44
N LEU A 81 -11.00 23.38 0.84
CA LEU A 81 -11.43 24.78 0.95
C LEU A 81 -12.80 24.99 0.33
N LEU A 82 -13.05 24.34 -0.80
CA LEU A 82 -14.32 24.43 -1.50
C LEU A 82 -15.45 23.73 -0.73
N ILE A 83 -15.22 22.55 -0.15
CA ILE A 83 -16.18 21.92 0.78
C ILE A 83 -16.53 22.91 1.91
N LYS A 84 -15.52 23.53 2.54
CA LYS A 84 -15.74 24.50 3.64
C LYS A 84 -16.58 25.71 3.21
N GLN A 85 -16.34 26.26 2.03
CA GLN A 85 -17.11 27.39 1.49
C GLN A 85 -18.58 27.02 1.29
N HIS A 86 -18.86 25.85 0.74
CA HIS A 86 -20.23 25.39 0.51
C HIS A 86 -20.95 24.95 1.78
N LEU A 87 -20.24 24.36 2.75
CA LEU A 87 -20.81 24.10 4.08
C LEU A 87 -21.18 25.40 4.79
N ALA A 88 -20.37 26.45 4.66
CA ALA A 88 -20.71 27.79 5.16
C ALA A 88 -21.92 28.41 4.45
N ALA A 89 -22.20 27.99 3.21
CA ALA A 89 -23.40 28.35 2.45
C ALA A 89 -24.62 27.44 2.73
N PHE A 90 -24.55 26.59 3.76
CA PHE A 90 -25.62 25.64 4.16
C PHE A 90 -26.00 24.60 3.10
N HIS A 91 -25.10 24.27 2.17
CA HIS A 91 -25.32 23.17 1.24
C HIS A 91 -25.20 21.81 1.95
N SER A 92 -26.12 20.89 1.68
CA SER A 92 -26.00 19.51 2.14
C SER A 92 -24.84 18.78 1.43
N PRO A 93 -24.24 17.75 2.02
CA PRO A 93 -23.23 16.90 1.39
C PRO A 93 -23.61 16.39 -0.01
N GLU A 94 -24.88 16.05 -0.22
CA GLU A 94 -25.40 15.57 -1.51
C GLU A 94 -25.49 16.70 -2.55
N GLN A 95 -25.95 17.88 -2.15
CA GLN A 95 -26.00 19.07 -3.00
C GLN A 95 -24.60 19.51 -3.42
N LEU A 96 -23.63 19.37 -2.51
CA LEU A 96 -22.23 19.60 -2.72
C LEU A 96 -21.66 18.70 -3.82
N CYS A 97 -21.90 17.40 -3.74
CA CYS A 97 -21.50 16.44 -4.77
C CYS A 97 -22.09 16.78 -6.13
N GLY A 98 -23.40 17.01 -6.20
CA GLY A 98 -24.07 17.31 -7.48
C GLY A 98 -23.55 18.60 -8.11
N ARG A 99 -23.23 19.62 -7.31
CA ARG A 99 -22.63 20.86 -7.82
C ARG A 99 -21.19 20.65 -8.29
N LEU A 100 -20.42 19.82 -7.60
CA LEU A 100 -19.04 19.50 -7.98
C LEU A 100 -18.95 18.70 -9.27
N GLU A 101 -19.90 17.79 -9.51
CA GLU A 101 -20.06 17.08 -10.78
C GLU A 101 -20.36 18.05 -11.92
N LEU A 102 -21.24 19.04 -11.72
CA LEU A 102 -21.54 20.09 -12.71
C LEU A 102 -20.34 20.99 -13.01
N GLU A 103 -19.49 21.25 -12.02
CA GLU A 103 -18.25 22.03 -12.18
C GLU A 103 -17.09 21.21 -12.77
N GLY A 104 -17.30 19.92 -13.07
CA GLY A 104 -16.28 19.05 -13.66
C GLY A 104 -15.12 18.71 -12.71
N LYS A 105 -15.34 18.84 -11.39
CA LYS A 105 -14.33 18.51 -10.38
C LYS A 105 -14.53 17.07 -9.93
N ASP A 106 -13.45 16.29 -9.96
CA ASP A 106 -13.43 14.90 -9.49
C ASP A 106 -13.70 14.84 -7.98
N PHE A 107 -14.97 14.70 -7.60
CA PHE A 107 -15.40 14.47 -6.23
C PHE A 107 -15.70 13.00 -6.01
N VAL A 108 -15.20 12.44 -4.91
CA VAL A 108 -15.14 10.98 -4.74
C VAL A 108 -16.42 10.40 -4.12
N SER A 109 -17.04 11.07 -3.13
CA SER A 109 -18.34 10.68 -2.54
C SER A 109 -18.83 11.71 -1.51
N HIS A 110 -20.14 11.78 -1.25
CA HIS A 110 -20.71 12.63 -0.18
C HIS A 110 -20.28 12.17 1.23
N GLU A 111 -19.92 10.89 1.39
CA GLU A 111 -19.33 10.35 2.63
C GLU A 111 -18.02 11.04 3.04
N LEU A 112 -17.35 11.75 2.12
CA LEU A 112 -16.17 12.55 2.46
C LEU A 112 -16.47 13.85 3.21
N VAL A 113 -17.72 14.31 3.16
CA VAL A 113 -18.16 15.58 3.75
C VAL A 113 -18.75 15.36 5.15
N TYR A 114 -19.37 14.19 5.38
CA TYR A 114 -19.83 13.76 6.70
C TYR A 114 -18.65 13.49 7.65
#